data_AF-A0A2D9SWU7-F1
#
_entry.id   AF-A0A2D9SWU7-F1
#
_cell.length_a   1.000
_cell.length_b   1.000
_cell.length_c   1.000
_cell.angle_alpha   90.00
_cell.angle_beta   90.00
_cell.angle_gamma   90.00
#
_symmetry.space_group_name_H-M   'P 1'
#
loop_
_entity.id
_entity.type
_entity.pdbx_description
1 polymer ?
#
loop_
_entity_poly.entity_id
_entity_poly.type
_entity_poly.pdbx_seq_one_letter_code
_entity_poly.pdbx_strand_id
1 'polypeptide(L)' 'PNQAEMMFDAVRAKGVPTAYLSFEGEQHGFRRSENIKRVLEAELYFYSKIFGFDLADEIMPVDIANLP' A
#
# COMPACT_ATOMS: atom_id res chain seq x y z
N PRO A 1 8.27 -6.78 -12.10
CA PRO A 1 7.10 -6.11 -11.48
C PRO A 1 6.12 -5.46 -12.48
N ASN A 2 5.94 -6.00 -13.69
CA ASN A 2 5.09 -5.35 -14.71
C ASN A 2 3.58 -5.47 -14.40
N GLN A 3 3.13 -6.61 -13.89
CA GLN A 3 1.70 -6.86 -13.65
C GLN A 3 1.10 -5.96 -12.54
N ALA A 4 1.85 -5.72 -11.47
CA ALA A 4 1.37 -4.91 -10.35
C ALA A 4 1.27 -3.42 -10.73
N GLU A 5 2.25 -2.89 -11.47
CA GLU A 5 2.25 -1.52 -11.99
C GLU A 5 1.08 -1.31 -12.96
N MET A 6 0.90 -2.22 -13.93
CA MET A 6 -0.23 -2.17 -14.87
C MET A 6 -1.58 -2.18 -14.15
N MET A 7 -1.73 -3.00 -13.11
CA MET A 7 -2.95 -3.07 -12.33
C MET A 7 -3.19 -1.77 -11.54
N PHE A 8 -2.15 -1.24 -10.89
CA PHE A 8 -2.22 0.03 -10.17
C PHE A 8 -2.66 1.16 -11.10
N ASP A 9 -2.03 1.31 -12.26
CA ASP A 9 -2.37 2.34 -13.22
C ASP A 9 -3.83 2.20 -13.71
N ALA A 10 -4.27 0.97 -13.99
CA ALA A 10 -5.64 0.71 -14.43
C ALA A 10 -6.69 1.03 -13.36
N VAL A 11 -6.41 0.76 -12.08
CA VAL A 11 -7.30 1.08 -10.95
C VAL A 11 -7.29 2.58 -10.66
N ARG A 12 -6.10 3.20 -10.66
CA ARG A 12 -5.92 4.64 -10.46
C ARG A 12 -6.64 5.44 -11.53
N ALA A 13 -6.55 5.05 -12.79
CA ALA A 13 -7.23 5.73 -13.91
C ALA A 13 -8.77 5.70 -13.79
N LYS A 14 -9.33 4.75 -13.03
CA LYS A 14 -10.78 4.68 -12.76
C LYS A 14 -11.23 5.57 -11.59
N GLY A 15 -10.32 6.33 -10.98
CA GLY A 15 -10.63 7.18 -9.84
C GLY A 15 -10.87 6.42 -8.53
N VAL A 16 -10.47 5.15 -8.46
CA VAL A 16 -10.63 4.33 -7.25
C VAL A 16 -9.44 4.58 -6.32
N PRO A 17 -9.66 4.73 -5.00
CA PRO A 17 -8.58 4.83 -4.02
C PRO A 17 -7.60 3.65 -4.13
N THR A 18 -6.33 3.94 -4.39
CA THR A 18 -5.33 2.89 -4.59
C THR A 18 -3.93 3.37 -4.24
N ALA A 19 -3.07 2.44 -3.81
CA ALA A 19 -1.69 2.70 -3.44
C ALA A 19 -0.77 1.64 -4.05
N TYR A 20 0.49 2.02 -4.31
CA TYR A 20 1.52 1.12 -4.82
C TYR A 20 2.80 1.27 -4.01
N LEU A 21 3.34 0.13 -3.58
CA LEU A 21 4.60 0.03 -2.85
C LEU A 21 5.42 -1.09 -3.47
N SER A 22 6.65 -0.79 -3.87
CA SER A 22 7.62 -1.76 -4.38
C SER A 22 8.82 -1.84 -3.44
N PHE A 23 9.38 -3.05 -3.33
CA PHE A 23 10.52 -3.33 -2.45
C PHE A 23 11.66 -3.89 -3.29
N GLU A 24 12.73 -3.11 -3.42
CA GLU A 24 13.90 -3.53 -4.19
C GLU A 24 14.63 -4.71 -3.51
N GLY A 25 15.02 -5.70 -4.31
CA GLY A 25 15.72 -6.89 -3.81
C GLY A 25 14.81 -7.94 -3.15
N GLU A 26 13.49 -7.75 -3.13
CA GLU A 26 12.51 -8.77 -2.78
C GLU A 26 11.90 -9.40 -4.04
N GLN A 27 11.45 -10.64 -3.93
CA GLN A 27 10.78 -11.39 -5.01
C GLN A 27 9.42 -11.92 -4.52
N HIS A 28 9.00 -13.11 -4.94
CA HIS A 28 7.75 -13.71 -4.47
C HIS A 28 7.89 -14.15 -3.00
N GLY A 29 7.14 -13.47 -2.13
CA GLY A 29 7.23 -13.61 -0.68
C GLY A 29 8.36 -12.76 -0.10
N PHE A 30 8.00 -11.73 0.66
CA PHE A 30 8.97 -10.87 1.35
C PHE A 30 9.72 -11.66 2.42
N ARG A 31 11.04 -11.50 2.49
CA ARG A 31 11.89 -12.21 3.46
C ARG A 31 12.52 -11.30 4.50
N ARG A 32 12.76 -10.02 4.17
CA ARG A 32 13.30 -9.05 5.13
C ARG A 32 12.19 -8.62 6.10
N SER A 33 12.49 -8.71 7.39
CA SER A 33 11.57 -8.33 8.47
C SER A 33 11.03 -6.92 8.31
N GLU A 34 11.87 -6.00 7.85
CA GLU A 34 11.54 -4.59 7.66
C GLU A 34 10.49 -4.41 6.57
N ASN A 35 10.60 -5.17 5.48
CA ASN A 35 9.65 -5.13 4.36
C ASN A 35 8.31 -5.77 4.75
N ILE A 36 8.36 -6.90 5.48
CA ILE A 36 7.15 -7.55 6.00
C ILE A 36 6.39 -6.58 6.92
N LYS A 37 7.10 -5.97 7.88
CA LYS A 37 6.51 -4.97 8.77
C LYS A 37 5.91 -3.81 7.99
N ARG A 38 6.67 -3.24 7.04
CA ARG A 38 6.24 -2.09 6.24
C ARG A 38 4.98 -2.37 5.43
N VAL A 39 4.81 -3.58 4.90
CA VAL A 39 3.63 -3.98 4.13
C VAL A 39 2.40 -4.10 5.02
N LEU A 40 2.53 -4.74 6.19
CA LEU A 40 1.43 -4.86 7.15
C LEU A 40 0.99 -3.49 7.66
N GLU A 41 1.95 -2.62 7.97
CA GLU A 41 1.69 -1.24 8.35
C GLU A 41 1.02 -0.45 7.20
N ALA A 42 1.48 -0.63 5.97
CA ALA A 42 0.88 0.00 4.80
C ALA A 42 -0.58 -0.40 4.61
N GLU A 43 -0.85 -1.69 4.75
CA GLU A 43 -2.18 -2.27 4.61
C GLU A 43 -3.12 -1.75 5.71
N LEU A 44 -2.67 -1.73 6.97
CA LEU A 44 -3.44 -1.20 8.08
C LEU A 44 -3.73 0.30 7.92
N TYR A 45 -2.73 1.09 7.48
CA TYR A 45 -2.91 2.51 7.18
C TYR A 45 -3.92 2.72 6.04
N PHE A 46 -3.85 1.91 4.98
CA PHE A 46 -4.83 1.98 3.90
C PHE A 46 -6.25 1.71 4.42
N TYR A 47 -6.45 0.66 5.23
CA TYR A 47 -7.74 0.38 5.85
C TYR A 47 -8.23 1.51 6.75
N SER A 48 -7.35 2.15 7.52
CA SER A 48 -7.74 3.27 8.39
C SER A 48 -8.27 4.45 7.60
N LYS A 49 -7.68 4.73 6.43
CA LYS A 49 -8.16 5.78 5.52
C LYS A 49 -9.45 5.42 4.79
N ILE A 50 -9.63 4.17 4.37
CA ILE A 50 -10.84 3.75 3.66
C ILE A 50 -12.03 3.55 4.60
N PHE A 51 -11.81 2.98 5.79
CA PHE A 51 -12.87 2.68 6.76
C PHE A 51 -13.04 3.75 7.85
N GLY A 52 -12.13 4.73 7.92
CA GLY A 52 -12.29 5.91 8.78
C GLY A 52 -12.12 5.61 10.28
N PHE A 53 -11.13 4.80 10.65
CA PHE A 53 -10.81 4.53 12.05
C PHE A 53 -9.43 5.09 12.44
N ASP A 54 -9.24 5.32 13.73
CA ASP A 54 -7.98 5.81 14.28
C ASP A 54 -6.98 4.67 14.47
N LEU A 55 -5.73 4.91 14.11
CA LEU A 55 -4.64 3.98 14.37
C LEU A 55 -4.20 4.10 15.82
N ALA A 56 -3.90 2.95 16.44
CA ALA A 56 -3.36 2.92 17.81
C ALA A 56 -1.94 3.47 17.89
N ASP A 57 -1.14 3.20 16.85
CA ASP A 57 0.25 3.63 16.72
C ASP A 57 0.43 4.60 15.55
N GLU A 58 1.47 5.42 15.61
CA GLU A 58 1.88 6.25 14.49
C GLU A 58 2.52 5.36 13.41
N ILE A 59 1.82 5.22 12.28
CA ILE A 59 2.29 4.45 11.13
C ILE A 59 2.76 5.40 10.03
N MET A 60 3.87 5.06 9.39
CA MET A 60 4.38 5.77 8.23
C MET A 60 3.29 5.85 7.14
N PRO A 61 2.90 7.07 6.71
CA PRO A 61 1.86 7.23 5.71
C PRO A 61 2.17 6.50 4.40
N VAL A 62 1.10 6.07 3.74
CA VAL A 62 1.13 5.57 2.37
C VAL A 62 0.47 6.62 1.47
N ASP A 63 1.08 6.89 0.32
CA ASP A 63 0.47 7.73 -0.70
C ASP A 63 -0.69 6.96 -1.36
N ILE A 64 -1.92 7.42 -1.11
CA ILE A 64 -3.15 6.81 -1.65
C ILE A 64 -3.69 7.74 -2.71
N ALA A 65 -3.52 7.34 -3.97
CA ALA A 65 -4.11 8.05 -5.10
C ALA A 65 -5.64 7.97 -5.04
N ASN A 66 -6.31 9.05 -5.43
CA ASN A 66 -7.78 9.18 -5.46
C ASN A 66 -8.48 9.00 -4.10
N LEU A 67 -7.78 9.21 -2.98
CA LEU A 67 -8.44 9.29 -1.69
C LEU A 67 -9.34 10.56 -1.65
N PRO A 68 -10.62 10.46 -1.27
CA PRO A 68 -11.57 11.57 -1.29
C PRO A 68 -11.29 12.66 -0.24
#